data_AF-A0A061NDK9-F1
#
_entry.id   AF-A0A061NDK9-F1
#
_cell.length_a   1.000
_cell.length_b   1.000
_cell.length_c   1.000
_cell.angle_alpha   90.00
_cell.angle_beta   90.00
_cell.angle_gamma   90.00
#
_symmetry.space_group_name_H-M   'P 1'
#
loop_
_entity.id
_entity.type
_entity.pdbx_description
1 polymer ?
#
loop_
_entity_poly.entity_id
_entity_poly.type
_entity_poly.pdbx_seq_one_letter_code
_entity_poly.pdbx_strand_id
1 'polypeptide(L)'
;MERIEENGVDPSFVCRMQQLERVMEKEQDVYQYTYYNHQFHLLLIEMSQSKMILDLYHRLGSSLLRVQAIAFSELGKLEKSKREHNQLTQYLEANQIQEAKQLLTTHTDDVLKLYERFHGK
;
A
#
# COMPACT_ATOMS: atom_id res chain seq x y z
N MET A 1 -4.51 -10.45 0.68
CA MET A 1 -3.73 -11.16 1.72
C MET A 1 -4.00 -12.66 1.74
N GLU A 2 -5.24 -13.12 1.52
CA GLU A 2 -5.55 -14.57 1.50
C GLU A 2 -4.64 -15.41 0.60
N ARG A 3 -4.38 -14.96 -0.64
CA ARG A 3 -3.43 -15.67 -1.52
C ARG A 3 -1.98 -15.66 -1.04
N ILE A 4 -1.55 -14.62 -0.32
CA ILE A 4 -0.21 -14.57 0.28
C ILE A 4 -0.15 -15.54 1.47
N GLU A 5 -1.23 -15.64 2.24
CA GLU A 5 -1.39 -16.63 3.31
C GLU A 5 -1.28 -18.06 2.76
N GLU A 6 -1.94 -18.34 1.64
CA GLU A 6 -1.92 -19.64 0.96
C GLU A 6 -0.55 -19.99 0.35
N ASN A 7 0.09 -19.03 -0.31
CA ASN A 7 1.34 -19.26 -1.05
C ASN A 7 2.61 -19.07 -0.19
N GLY A 8 2.47 -18.48 1.00
CA GLY A 8 3.57 -18.05 1.84
C GLY A 8 4.13 -16.68 1.43
N VAL A 9 4.82 -16.04 2.38
CA VAL A 9 5.55 -14.79 2.12
C VAL A 9 6.83 -15.08 1.36
N ASP A 10 6.99 -14.47 0.19
CA ASP A 10 8.24 -14.51 -0.56
C ASP A 10 9.20 -13.41 -0.06
N PRO A 11 10.34 -13.78 0.54
CA PRO A 11 11.29 -12.81 1.11
C PRO A 11 11.87 -11.83 0.08
N SER A 12 11.89 -12.20 -1.21
CA SER A 12 12.40 -11.31 -2.26
C SER A 12 11.50 -10.08 -2.45
N PHE A 13 10.18 -10.24 -2.30
CA PHE A 13 9.23 -9.13 -2.32
C PHE A 13 9.36 -8.25 -1.08
N VAL A 14 9.50 -8.86 0.10
CA VAL A 14 9.72 -8.12 1.35
C VAL A 14 10.99 -7.27 1.26
N CYS A 15 12.09 -7.83 0.74
CA CYS A 15 13.33 -7.08 0.53
C CYS A 15 13.13 -5.88 -0.41
N ARG A 16 12.41 -6.06 -1.53
CA ARG A 16 12.08 -4.96 -2.46
C ARG A 16 11.20 -3.90 -1.81
N MET A 17 10.24 -4.30 -0.98
CA MET A 17 9.39 -3.37 -0.22
C MET A 17 10.23 -2.53 0.76
N GLN A 18 11.10 -3.17 1.55
CA GLN A 18 12.01 -2.46 2.48
C GLN A 18 12.98 -1.51 1.76
N GLN A 19 13.43 -1.85 0.54
CA GLN A 19 14.21 -0.93 -0.29
C GLN A 19 13.40 0.29 -0.70
N LEU A 20 12.16 0.08 -1.13
CA LEU A 20 11.26 1.16 -1.54
C LEU A 20 10.87 2.05 -0.35
N GLU A 21 10.62 1.47 0.83
CA GLU A 21 10.33 2.20 2.06
C GLU A 21 11.44 3.20 2.41
N ARG A 22 12.71 2.83 2.25
CA ARG A 22 13.84 3.74 2.48
C ARG A 22 13.82 4.98 1.58
N VAL A 23 13.25 4.84 0.38
CA VAL A 23 13.02 5.96 -0.54
C VAL A 23 11.80 6.76 -0.09
N MET A 24 10.68 6.08 0.19
CA MET A 24 9.43 6.69 0.64
C MET A 24 9.58 7.49 1.92
N GLU A 25 10.39 7.04 2.88
CA GLU A 25 10.59 7.69 4.18
C GLU A 25 11.08 9.14 4.03
N LYS A 26 11.98 9.35 3.07
CA LYS A 26 12.60 10.65 2.79
C LYS A 26 11.76 11.53 1.86
N GLU A 27 10.74 10.96 1.23
CA GLU A 27 9.92 11.68 0.26
C GLU A 27 8.97 12.66 0.96
N GLN A 28 8.91 13.88 0.45
CA GLN A 28 8.08 14.97 0.96
C GLN A 28 7.09 15.46 -0.09
N ASP A 29 7.35 15.21 -1.37
CA ASP A 29 6.42 15.51 -2.44
C ASP A 29 5.30 14.48 -2.47
N VAL A 30 4.06 14.95 -2.35
CA VAL A 30 2.87 14.10 -2.27
C VAL A 30 2.66 13.29 -3.56
N TYR A 31 2.96 13.86 -4.72
CA TYR A 31 2.77 13.17 -6.00
C TYR A 31 3.79 12.05 -6.17
N GLN A 32 5.05 12.35 -5.85
CA GLN A 32 6.14 11.39 -5.89
C GLN A 32 5.95 10.29 -4.85
N TYR A 33 5.48 10.63 -3.65
CA TYR A 33 5.11 9.64 -2.65
C TYR A 33 3.98 8.75 -3.14
N THR A 34 2.94 9.32 -3.75
CA THR A 34 1.79 8.55 -4.27
C THR A 34 2.23 7.57 -5.36
N TYR A 35 3.20 7.94 -6.20
CA TYR A 35 3.81 7.03 -7.14
C TYR A 35 4.52 5.86 -6.43
N TYR A 36 5.36 6.13 -5.43
CA TYR A 36 6.02 5.07 -4.67
C TYR A 36 5.05 4.20 -3.87
N ASN A 37 3.99 4.79 -3.30
CA ASN A 37 2.91 4.09 -2.64
C ASN A 37 2.24 3.06 -3.57
N HIS A 38 1.95 3.46 -4.82
CA HIS A 38 1.43 2.55 -5.83
C HIS A 38 2.41 1.40 -6.15
N GLN A 39 3.71 1.71 -6.29
CA GLN A 39 4.73 0.67 -6.49
C GLN A 39 4.81 -0.29 -5.30
N PHE A 40 4.68 0.21 -4.08
CA PHE A 40 4.68 -0.61 -2.86
C PHE A 40 3.51 -1.60 -2.85
N HIS A 41 2.29 -1.13 -3.14
CA HIS A 41 1.12 -2.00 -3.24
C HIS A 41 1.20 -2.97 -4.43
N LEU A 42 1.82 -2.57 -5.54
CA LEU A 42 2.05 -3.47 -6.67
C LEU A 42 2.90 -4.67 -6.25
N LEU A 43 3.94 -4.46 -5.44
CA LEU A 43 4.75 -5.58 -4.89
C LEU A 43 3.90 -6.56 -4.08
N LEU A 44 2.93 -6.08 -3.28
CA LEU A 44 2.02 -6.96 -2.52
C LEU A 44 1.14 -7.78 -3.47
N ILE A 45 0.68 -7.17 -4.55
CA ILE A 45 -0.22 -7.82 -5.51
C ILE A 45 0.55 -8.83 -6.36
N GLU A 46 1.76 -8.50 -6.80
CA GLU A 46 2.66 -9.44 -7.47
C GLU A 46 2.94 -10.65 -6.57
N MET A 47 3.23 -10.42 -5.29
CA MET A 47 3.45 -11.46 -4.29
C MET A 47 2.22 -12.38 -4.10
N SER A 48 1.01 -11.91 -4.39
CA SER A 48 -0.21 -12.74 -4.36
C SER A 48 -0.27 -13.80 -5.46
N GLN A 49 0.63 -13.72 -6.46
CA GLN A 49 0.69 -14.61 -7.62
C GLN A 49 -0.67 -14.79 -8.31
N SER A 50 -1.43 -13.70 -8.41
CA SER A 50 -2.72 -13.67 -9.08
C SER A 50 -2.70 -12.72 -10.24
N LYS A 51 -2.63 -13.27 -11.46
CA LYS A 51 -2.72 -12.48 -12.69
C LYS A 51 -4.02 -11.67 -12.74
N MET A 52 -5.14 -12.24 -12.27
CA MET A 52 -6.42 -11.55 -12.24
C MET A 52 -6.40 -10.30 -11.32
N ILE A 53 -5.82 -10.42 -10.12
CA ILE A 53 -5.72 -9.29 -9.18
C ILE A 53 -4.74 -8.24 -9.71
N LEU A 54 -3.62 -8.68 -10.29
CA LEU A 54 -2.65 -7.80 -10.94
C LEU A 54 -3.29 -6.98 -12.06
N ASP A 55 -4.04 -7.64 -12.95
CA ASP A 55 -4.74 -6.99 -14.07
C ASP A 55 -5.83 -6.02 -13.58
N LEU A 56 -6.53 -6.35 -12.49
CA LEU A 56 -7.48 -5.43 -11.85
C LEU A 56 -6.77 -4.19 -11.30
N TYR A 57 -5.65 -4.38 -10.60
CA TYR A 57 -4.91 -3.27 -10.02
C TYR A 57 -4.31 -2.33 -11.07
N HIS A 58 -3.76 -2.88 -12.17
CA HIS A 58 -3.30 -2.07 -13.29
C HIS A 58 -4.43 -1.24 -13.92
N ARG A 59 -5.65 -1.79 -14.02
CA ARG A 59 -6.82 -1.07 -14.54
C ARG A 59 -7.29 0.06 -13.64
N LEU A 60 -7.09 -0.04 -12.32
CA LEU A 60 -7.34 1.06 -11.39
C LEU A 60 -6.40 2.25 -11.66
N GLY A 61 -5.18 1.99 -12.12
CA GLY A 61 -4.29 2.98 -12.76
C GLY A 61 -4.32 4.39 -12.16
N SER A 62 -4.57 5.38 -13.03
CA SER A 62 -4.51 6.81 -12.65
C SER A 62 -5.65 7.31 -11.75
N SER A 63 -6.80 6.61 -11.69
CA SER A 63 -7.90 7.03 -10.81
C SER A 63 -7.55 6.78 -9.35
N LEU A 64 -6.90 5.66 -9.04
CA LEU A 64 -6.41 5.36 -7.70
C LEU A 64 -5.35 6.37 -7.24
N LEU A 65 -4.40 6.72 -8.11
CA LEU A 65 -3.35 7.70 -7.81
C LEU A 65 -3.93 9.08 -7.45
N ARG A 66 -4.98 9.54 -8.15
CA ARG A 66 -5.61 10.84 -7.85
C ARG A 66 -6.26 10.85 -6.46
N VAL A 67 -6.92 9.76 -6.07
CA VAL A 67 -7.55 9.64 -4.74
C VAL A 67 -6.50 9.64 -3.63
N GLN A 68 -5.41 8.90 -3.83
CA GLN A 68 -4.31 8.82 -2.88
C GLN A 68 -3.60 10.17 -2.71
N ALA A 69 -3.38 10.92 -3.80
CA ALA A 69 -2.80 12.26 -3.73
C ALA A 69 -3.67 13.22 -2.90
N ILE A 70 -5.00 13.16 -3.05
CA ILE A 70 -5.94 13.95 -2.22
C ILE A 70 -5.82 13.51 -0.76
N ALA A 71 -5.85 12.19 -0.49
CA ALA A 71 -5.80 11.66 0.87
C ALA A 71 -4.50 12.02 1.61
N PHE A 72 -3.37 12.05 0.90
CA PHE A 72 -2.06 12.38 1.51
C PHE A 72 -1.76 13.87 1.57
N SER A 73 -2.55 14.72 0.90
CA SER A 73 -2.44 16.17 1.04
C SER A 73 -2.94 16.70 2.40
N GLU A 74 -3.68 15.88 3.17
CA GLU A 74 -4.06 16.21 4.53
C GLU A 74 -2.89 16.07 5.52
N LEU A 75 -2.78 17.03 6.45
CA LEU A 75 -1.70 17.09 7.43
C LEU A 75 -1.58 15.79 8.23
N GLY A 76 -0.39 15.18 8.23
CA GLY A 76 -0.07 13.98 9.00
C GLY A 76 -0.50 12.65 8.39
N LYS A 77 -1.26 12.64 7.28
CA LYS A 77 -1.66 11.40 6.57
C LYS A 77 -0.50 10.74 5.85
N LEU A 78 0.38 11.53 5.24
CA LEU A 78 1.63 11.07 4.62
C LEU A 78 2.49 10.29 5.63
N GLU A 79 2.79 10.92 6.77
CA GLU A 79 3.61 10.34 7.82
C GLU A 79 2.97 9.11 8.46
N LYS A 80 1.63 9.09 8.57
CA LYS A 80 0.90 7.89 8.99
C LYS A 80 1.11 6.74 8.00
N SER A 81 0.94 6.99 6.71
CA SER A 81 1.10 5.97 5.67
C SER A 81 2.52 5.40 5.63
N LYS A 82 3.56 6.23 5.80
CA LYS A 82 4.95 5.76 5.90
C LYS A 82 5.14 4.75 7.04
N ARG A 83 4.63 5.08 8.24
CA ARG A 83 4.70 4.18 9.40
C ARG A 83 3.94 2.88 9.17
N GLU A 84 2.76 2.95 8.55
CA GLU A 84 1.96 1.77 8.25
C GLU A 84 2.64 0.84 7.24
N HIS A 85 3.31 1.38 6.21
CA HIS A 85 4.10 0.54 5.29
C HIS A 85 5.24 -0.17 6.00
N ASN A 86 6.01 0.56 6.81
CA ASN A 86 7.11 -0.04 7.57
C ASN A 86 6.62 -1.14 8.53
N GLN A 87 5.49 -0.92 9.20
CA GLN A 87 4.89 -1.92 10.07
C GLN A 87 4.37 -3.12 9.26
N LEU A 88 3.86 -2.90 8.05
CA LEU A 88 3.40 -3.97 7.16
C LEU A 88 4.54 -4.90 6.74
N THR A 89 5.70 -4.35 6.34
CA THR A 89 6.85 -5.19 5.97
C THR A 89 7.41 -5.95 7.16
N GLN A 90 7.42 -5.36 8.36
CA GLN A 90 7.78 -6.08 9.59
C GLN A 90 6.86 -7.27 9.85
N TYR A 91 5.54 -7.09 9.70
CA TYR A 91 4.60 -8.20 9.84
C TYR A 91 4.80 -9.28 8.78
N LEU A 92 5.05 -8.91 7.52
CA LEU A 92 5.31 -9.87 6.46
C LEU A 92 6.62 -10.64 6.70
N GLU A 93 7.69 -9.96 7.12
CA GLU A 93 8.97 -10.57 7.47
C GLU A 93 8.85 -11.55 8.64
N ALA A 94 8.03 -11.21 9.64
CA ALA A 94 7.73 -12.09 10.78
C ALA A 94 6.65 -13.15 10.47
N ASN A 95 6.16 -13.24 9.23
CA ASN A 95 5.07 -14.11 8.80
C ASN A 95 3.76 -13.94 9.61
N GLN A 96 3.54 -12.74 10.14
CA GLN A 96 2.35 -12.31 10.90
C GLN A 96 1.26 -11.83 9.93
N ILE A 97 0.71 -12.77 9.15
CA ILE A 97 -0.19 -12.46 8.03
C ILE A 97 -1.51 -11.82 8.48
N GLN A 98 -2.02 -12.20 9.65
CA GLN A 98 -3.30 -11.67 10.14
C GLN A 98 -3.17 -10.21 10.57
N GLU A 99 -2.08 -9.86 11.24
CA GLU A 99 -1.71 -8.50 11.60
C GLU A 99 -1.46 -7.65 10.34
N ALA A 100 -0.75 -8.20 9.35
CA ALA A 100 -0.57 -7.55 8.06
C ALA A 100 -1.91 -7.30 7.33
N LYS A 101 -2.83 -8.27 7.36
CA LYS A 101 -4.18 -8.16 6.78
C LYS A 101 -5.01 -7.08 7.46
N GLN A 102 -4.99 -7.04 8.80
CA GLN A 102 -5.72 -6.04 9.58
C GLN A 102 -5.17 -4.63 9.33
N LEU A 103 -3.85 -4.48 9.32
CA LEU A 103 -3.19 -3.21 9.04
C LEU A 103 -3.51 -2.70 7.63
N LEU A 104 -3.36 -3.55 6.61
CA LEU A 104 -3.65 -3.17 5.22
C LEU A 104 -5.13 -2.81 5.01
N THR A 105 -6.05 -3.54 5.65
CA THR A 105 -7.48 -3.21 5.61
C THR A 105 -7.73 -1.82 6.19
N THR A 106 -7.19 -1.56 7.38
CA THR A 106 -7.32 -0.26 8.06
C THR A 106 -6.74 0.88 7.22
N HIS A 107 -5.55 0.67 6.64
CA HIS A 107 -4.89 1.62 5.76
C HIS A 107 -5.76 1.95 4.53
N THR A 108 -6.35 0.94 3.90
CA THR A 108 -7.19 1.11 2.70
C THR A 108 -8.51 1.81 3.04
N ASP A 109 -9.14 1.46 4.16
CA ASP A 109 -10.39 2.08 4.63
C ASP A 109 -10.22 3.57 4.93
N ASP A 110 -9.07 3.96 5.48
CA ASP A 110 -8.75 5.36 5.75
C ASP A 110 -8.70 6.21 4.47
N VAL A 111 -8.18 5.65 3.38
CA VAL A 111 -8.17 6.30 2.06
C VAL A 111 -9.58 6.36 1.46
N LEU A 112 -10.37 5.28 1.58
CA LEU A 112 -11.74 5.23 1.08
C LEU A 112 -12.67 6.23 1.77
N LYS A 113 -12.60 6.34 3.10
CA LYS A 113 -13.40 7.32 3.86
C LYS A 113 -13.11 8.76 3.45
N LEU A 114 -11.85 9.05 3.11
CA LEU A 114 -11.48 10.36 2.58
C LEU A 114 -12.08 10.58 1.19
N TYR A 115 -12.00 9.60 0.31
CA TYR A 115 -12.63 9.66 -1.02
C TYR A 115 -14.14 9.94 -0.93
N GLU A 116 -14.86 9.20 -0.08
CA GLU A 116 -16.29 9.39 0.15
C GLU A 116 -16.62 10.78 0.67
N ARG A 117 -15.74 11.39 1.49
CA ARG A 117 -15.92 12.76 1.99
C ARG A 117 -15.78 13.82 0.88
N PHE A 118 -14.91 13.60 -0.10
CA PHE A 118 -14.66 14.55 -1.19
C PHE A 118 -15.61 14.38 -2.39
N HIS A 119 -16.15 13.17 -2.60
CA HIS A 119 -17.06 12.86 -3.71
C HIS A 119 -18.51 12.59 -3.29
N GLY A 120 -18.77 12.42 -1.99
CA GLY A 120 -20.11 12.35 -1.42
C GLY A 120 -20.74 13.74 -1.25
N LYS A 121 -21.01 14.41 -2.38
CA LYS A 121 -21.97 15.51 -2.50
C LYS A 121 -22.69 15.40 -3.83
#